data_AF-A0A6A3BLH4-F1
#
_entry.id   AF-A0A6A3BLH4-F1
#
_cell.length_a   1.000
_cell.length_b   1.000
_cell.length_c   1.000
_cell.angle_alpha   90.00
_cell.angle_beta   90.00
_cell.angle_gamma   90.00
#
_symmetry.space_group_name_H-M   'P 1'
#
loop_
_entity.id
_entity.type
_entity.pdbx_description
1 polymer ?
#
loop_
_entity_poly.entity_id
_entity_poly.type
_entity_poly.pdbx_seq_one_letter_code
_entity_poly.pdbx_strand_id
1 'polypeptide(L)'
;MLRRKCKNDEEIVAVIAHELGHWKLNHTMYSFIAMQILTFLQFGGYTLVRNSTDLFRSFGFDTQPVLIGLIQFQHAIIPIQHLVSFGFNLVRRSFEFQADAFAKKLGYGAALRAGLVKLQEENLSAMNADPWYSAYHYSHPPLVERLSAIDESEKKED
;
A
#
# COMPACT_ATOMS: atom_id res chain seq x y z
N MET A 1 18.78 -7.93 5.88
CA MET A 1 17.80 -7.34 6.83
C MET A 1 16.99 -8.42 7.55
N LEU A 2 16.39 -9.39 6.85
CA LEU A 2 15.60 -10.50 7.44
C LEU A 2 16.37 -11.42 8.41
N ARG A 3 17.66 -11.71 8.14
CA ARG A 3 18.53 -12.51 9.03
C ARG A 3 18.74 -11.93 10.43
N ARG A 4 18.47 -10.65 10.65
CA ARG A 4 18.56 -10.03 11.99
C ARG A 4 17.24 -10.13 12.77
N LYS A 5 16.13 -10.40 12.07
CA LYS A 5 14.77 -10.31 12.61
C LYS A 5 14.09 -11.67 12.80
N CYS A 6 14.35 -12.61 11.90
CA CYS A 6 13.88 -13.99 12.01
C CYS A 6 15.04 -14.87 12.51
N LYS A 7 14.79 -15.67 13.54
CA LYS A 7 15.82 -16.54 14.17
C LYS A 7 15.87 -17.93 13.53
N ASN A 8 14.82 -18.35 12.83
CA ASN A 8 14.72 -19.65 12.18
C ASN A 8 14.69 -19.49 10.65
N ASP A 9 15.40 -20.37 9.94
CA ASP A 9 15.45 -20.38 8.47
C ASP A 9 14.05 -20.63 7.88
N GLU A 10 13.20 -21.40 8.54
CA GLU A 10 11.82 -21.65 8.10
C GLU A 10 10.96 -20.38 8.09
N GLU A 11 11.14 -19.47 9.06
CA GLU A 11 10.44 -18.18 9.11
C GLU A 11 10.91 -17.28 7.96
N ILE A 12 12.20 -17.31 7.65
CA ILE A 12 12.77 -16.56 6.53
C ILE A 12 12.20 -17.08 5.21
N VAL A 13 12.16 -18.41 5.03
CA VAL A 13 11.58 -19.03 3.83
C VAL A 13 10.10 -18.69 3.70
N ALA A 14 9.34 -18.68 4.80
CA ALA A 14 7.94 -18.31 4.79
C ALA A 14 7.71 -16.86 4.36
N VAL A 15 8.52 -15.92 4.86
CA VAL A 15 8.47 -14.51 4.41
C VAL A 15 8.86 -14.40 2.93
N ILE A 16 9.89 -15.13 2.48
CA ILE A 16 10.25 -15.18 1.06
C ILE A 16 9.11 -15.75 0.21
N ALA A 17 8.39 -16.76 0.69
CA ALA A 17 7.22 -17.29 0.01
C ALA A 17 6.11 -16.24 -0.16
N HIS A 18 5.88 -15.40 0.86
CA HIS A 18 5.00 -14.24 0.77
C HIS A 18 5.48 -13.23 -0.29
N GLU A 19 6.76 -12.85 -0.29
CA GLU A 19 7.34 -11.95 -1.30
C GLU A 19 7.24 -12.52 -2.73
N LEU A 20 7.44 -13.83 -2.88
CA LEU A 20 7.22 -14.54 -4.14
C LEU A 20 5.75 -14.53 -4.56
N GLY A 21 4.82 -14.49 -3.61
CA GLY A 21 3.39 -14.28 -3.86
C GLY A 21 3.12 -12.94 -4.53
N HIS A 22 3.73 -11.85 -4.04
CA HIS A 22 3.62 -10.54 -4.70
C HIS A 22 4.15 -10.56 -6.13
N TRP A 23 5.26 -11.25 -6.36
CA TRP A 23 5.80 -11.41 -7.71
C TRP A 23 4.89 -12.25 -8.60
N LYS A 24 4.43 -13.41 -8.11
CA LYS A 24 3.61 -14.36 -8.87
C LYS A 24 2.26 -13.76 -9.28
N LEU A 25 1.68 -12.92 -8.43
CA LEU A 25 0.40 -12.25 -8.65
C LEU A 25 0.55 -10.86 -9.29
N ASN A 26 1.77 -10.49 -9.71
CA ASN A 26 2.08 -9.24 -10.41
C ASN A 26 1.67 -7.97 -9.65
N HIS A 27 1.61 -8.01 -8.31
CA HIS A 27 1.20 -6.87 -7.48
C HIS A 27 2.04 -5.61 -7.75
N THR A 28 3.35 -5.78 -7.96
CA THR A 28 4.28 -4.69 -8.31
C THR A 28 3.95 -4.09 -9.68
N MET A 29 3.61 -4.91 -10.67
CA MET A 29 3.26 -4.43 -12.00
C MET A 29 1.93 -3.67 -12.00
N TYR A 30 0.92 -4.18 -11.30
CA TYR A 30 -0.35 -3.47 -11.13
C TYR A 30 -0.16 -2.11 -10.46
N SER A 31 0.63 -2.07 -9.39
CA SER A 31 0.96 -0.82 -8.68
C SER A 31 1.72 0.16 -9.57
N PHE A 32 2.68 -0.33 -10.37
CA PHE A 32 3.42 0.49 -11.31
C PHE A 32 2.51 1.10 -12.38
N ILE A 33 1.69 0.30 -13.07
CA ILE A 33 0.75 0.78 -14.09
C ILE A 33 -0.21 1.80 -13.50
N ALA A 34 -0.78 1.52 -12.32
CA ALA A 34 -1.69 2.43 -11.67
C ALA A 34 -1.05 3.80 -11.35
N MET A 35 0.21 3.81 -10.90
CA MET A 35 0.96 5.05 -10.67
C MET A 35 1.25 5.81 -11.97
N GLN A 36 1.51 5.12 -13.08
CA GLN A 36 1.69 5.77 -14.38
C GLN A 36 0.38 6.42 -14.88
N ILE A 37 -0.75 5.71 -14.73
CA ILE A 37 -2.07 6.27 -15.06
C ILE A 37 -2.36 7.50 -14.20
N LEU A 38 -2.12 7.43 -12.89
CA LEU A 38 -2.33 8.58 -12.00
C LEU A 38 -1.46 9.77 -12.40
N THR A 39 -0.18 9.54 -12.68
CA THR A 39 0.75 10.60 -13.11
C THR A 39 0.29 11.23 -14.42
N PHE A 40 -0.12 10.40 -15.38
CA PHE A 40 -0.68 10.89 -16.65
C PHE A 40 -1.95 11.73 -16.44
N LEU A 41 -2.87 11.30 -15.58
CA LEU A 41 -4.08 12.05 -15.24
C LEU A 41 -3.76 13.37 -14.53
N GLN A 42 -2.75 13.42 -13.67
CA GLN A 42 -2.33 14.66 -13.00
C GLN A 42 -1.78 15.68 -14.01
N PHE A 43 -0.87 15.28 -14.89
CA PHE A 43 -0.35 16.18 -15.92
C PHE A 43 -1.40 16.55 -16.98
N GLY A 44 -2.28 15.61 -17.33
CA GLY A 44 -3.43 15.86 -18.19
C GLY A 44 -4.40 16.87 -17.57
N GLY A 45 -4.74 16.70 -16.29
CA GLY A 45 -5.57 17.62 -15.52
C GLY A 45 -4.96 19.02 -15.43
N TYR A 46 -3.65 19.12 -15.15
CA TYR A 46 -2.95 20.40 -15.17
C TYR A 46 -3.03 21.10 -16.53
N THR A 47 -2.93 20.33 -17.62
CA THR A 47 -3.02 20.89 -18.99
C THR A 47 -4.35 21.58 -19.26
N LEU A 48 -5.44 21.15 -18.61
CA LEU A 48 -6.76 21.79 -18.73
C LEU A 48 -6.82 23.16 -18.05
N VAL A 49 -6.04 23.38 -16.98
CA VAL A 49 -6.10 24.60 -16.17
C VAL A 49 -4.91 25.54 -16.37
N ARG A 50 -3.86 25.11 -17.07
CA ARG A 50 -2.59 25.85 -17.23
C ARG A 50 -2.74 27.28 -17.79
N ASN A 51 -3.77 27.52 -18.61
CA ASN A 51 -4.02 28.81 -19.25
C ASN A 51 -4.99 29.71 -18.46
N SER A 52 -5.54 29.23 -17.34
CA SER A 52 -6.44 30.03 -16.50
C SER A 52 -5.65 31.19 -15.89
N THR A 53 -6.07 32.42 -16.13
CA THR A 53 -5.48 33.60 -15.48
C THR A 53 -5.95 33.74 -14.03
N ASP A 54 -7.18 33.31 -13.76
CA ASP A 54 -7.83 33.48 -12.45
C ASP A 54 -7.18 32.60 -11.39
N LEU A 55 -6.74 31.40 -11.75
CA LEU A 55 -5.99 30.51 -10.87
C LEU A 55 -4.75 31.21 -10.31
N PHE A 56 -3.96 31.86 -11.17
CA PHE A 56 -2.71 32.53 -10.76
C PHE A 56 -2.98 33.85 -10.02
N ARG A 57 -3.92 34.66 -10.52
CA ARG A 57 -4.28 35.95 -9.91
C ARG A 57 -4.86 35.81 -8.51
N SER A 58 -5.60 34.73 -8.25
CA SER A 58 -6.15 34.44 -6.91
C SER A 58 -5.06 34.28 -5.84
N PHE A 59 -3.82 33.99 -6.25
CA PHE A 59 -2.65 33.89 -5.37
C PHE A 59 -1.64 35.03 -5.58
N GLY A 60 -2.04 36.12 -6.25
CA GLY A 60 -1.22 37.33 -6.42
C GLY A 60 -0.16 37.25 -7.52
N PHE A 61 -0.31 36.33 -8.50
CA PHE A 61 0.60 36.24 -9.63
C PHE A 61 0.02 36.90 -10.88
N ASP A 62 0.76 37.87 -11.44
CA ASP A 62 0.40 38.55 -12.70
C ASP A 62 0.82 37.78 -13.95
N THR A 63 1.75 36.84 -13.79
CA THR A 63 2.22 35.94 -14.84
C THR A 63 1.80 34.51 -14.54
N GLN A 64 2.01 33.59 -15.49
CA GLN A 64 1.65 32.17 -15.34
C GLN A 64 2.89 31.26 -15.33
N PRO A 65 3.78 31.34 -14.31
CA PRO A 65 4.94 30.45 -14.24
C PRO A 65 4.48 29.00 -14.10
N VAL A 66 4.96 28.12 -14.98
CA VAL A 66 4.55 26.70 -15.02
C VAL A 66 4.73 26.00 -13.66
N LEU A 67 5.84 26.26 -12.97
CA LEU A 67 6.11 25.66 -11.66
C LEU A 67 5.07 26.06 -10.60
N ILE A 68 4.69 27.34 -10.58
CA ILE A 68 3.68 27.86 -9.65
C ILE A 68 2.30 27.27 -9.98
N GLY A 69 1.95 27.18 -11.26
CA GLY A 69 0.71 26.55 -11.71
C GLY A 69 0.60 25.09 -11.30
N LEU A 70 1.70 24.33 -11.43
CA LEU A 70 1.76 22.95 -10.97
C LEU A 70 1.58 22.84 -9.45
N ILE A 71 2.23 23.69 -8.67
CA ILE A 71 2.08 23.70 -7.21
C ILE A 71 0.63 24.02 -6.83
N GLN A 72 0.03 25.07 -7.39
CA GLN A 72 -1.36 25.44 -7.11
C GLN A 72 -2.33 24.32 -7.50
N PHE A 73 -2.14 23.72 -8.67
CA PHE A 73 -2.94 22.57 -9.10
C PHE A 73 -2.82 21.40 -8.13
N GLN A 74 -1.61 21.03 -7.71
CA GLN A 74 -1.39 19.95 -6.75
C GLN A 74 -2.12 20.20 -5.43
N HIS A 75 -2.12 21.46 -4.94
CA HIS A 75 -2.87 21.83 -3.74
C HIS A 75 -4.39 21.75 -3.95
N ALA A 76 -4.88 22.22 -5.10
CA ALA A 76 -6.31 22.20 -5.43
C ALA A 76 -6.88 20.77 -5.47
N ILE A 77 -6.07 19.79 -5.91
CA ILE A 77 -6.51 18.39 -6.02
C ILE A 77 -6.24 17.55 -4.76
N ILE A 78 -5.68 18.10 -3.67
CA ILE A 78 -5.40 17.37 -2.42
C ILE A 78 -6.59 16.52 -1.93
N PRO A 79 -7.84 17.04 -1.88
CA PRO A 79 -8.98 16.23 -1.44
C PRO A 79 -9.20 14.98 -2.30
N ILE A 80 -9.02 15.10 -3.61
CA ILE A 80 -9.11 13.99 -4.55
C ILE A 80 -7.96 13.00 -4.32
N GLN A 81 -6.74 13.51 -4.09
CA GLN A 81 -5.58 12.66 -3.80
C GLN A 81 -5.79 11.81 -2.53
N HIS A 82 -6.40 12.36 -1.48
CA HIS A 82 -6.72 11.58 -0.28
C HIS A 82 -7.71 10.44 -0.55
N LEU A 83 -8.74 10.66 -1.37
CA LEU A 83 -9.69 9.62 -1.77
C LEU A 83 -9.00 8.52 -2.60
N VAL A 84 -8.17 8.92 -3.56
CA VAL A 84 -7.38 7.99 -4.38
C VAL A 84 -6.41 7.18 -3.51
N SER A 85 -5.72 7.83 -2.57
CA SER A 85 -4.81 7.17 -1.62
C SER A 85 -5.53 6.16 -0.75
N PHE A 86 -6.72 6.49 -0.24
CA PHE A 86 -7.54 5.55 0.51
C PHE A 86 -7.87 4.30 -0.31
N GLY A 87 -8.31 4.49 -1.57
CA GLY A 87 -8.57 3.38 -2.50
C GLY A 87 -7.33 2.51 -2.73
N PHE A 88 -6.16 3.13 -2.94
CA PHE A 88 -4.91 2.38 -3.09
C PHE A 88 -4.52 1.61 -1.83
N ASN A 89 -4.75 2.15 -0.63
CA ASN A 89 -4.48 1.43 0.61
C ASN A 89 -5.36 0.18 0.73
N LEU A 90 -6.64 0.24 0.36
CA LEU A 90 -7.51 -0.95 0.32
C LEU A 90 -7.00 -2.01 -0.67
N VAL A 91 -6.55 -1.61 -1.85
CA VAL A 91 -5.98 -2.53 -2.85
C VAL A 91 -4.69 -3.18 -2.33
N ARG A 92 -3.79 -2.39 -1.72
CA ARG A 92 -2.55 -2.89 -1.12
C ARG A 92 -2.83 -3.88 0.01
N ARG A 93 -3.83 -3.61 0.86
CA ARG A 93 -4.28 -4.55 1.89
C ARG A 93 -4.75 -5.88 1.28
N SER A 94 -5.50 -5.83 0.18
CA SER A 94 -5.90 -7.05 -0.54
C SER A 94 -4.69 -7.84 -1.09
N PHE A 95 -3.67 -7.14 -1.60
CA PHE A 95 -2.44 -7.79 -2.07
C PHE A 95 -1.68 -8.54 -0.96
N GLU A 96 -1.66 -8.00 0.26
CA GLU A 96 -1.06 -8.68 1.41
C GLU A 96 -1.78 -10.00 1.73
N PHE A 97 -3.13 -9.99 1.78
CA PHE A 97 -3.90 -11.21 2.02
C PHE A 97 -3.72 -12.25 0.92
N GLN A 98 -3.62 -11.82 -0.34
CA GLN A 98 -3.35 -12.70 -1.46
C GLN A 98 -1.95 -13.32 -1.39
N ALA A 99 -0.95 -12.55 -0.98
CA ALA A 99 0.42 -13.04 -0.78
C ALA A 99 0.53 -13.98 0.42
N ASP A 100 -0.18 -13.71 1.52
CA ASP A 100 -0.29 -14.60 2.67
C ASP A 100 -0.94 -15.95 2.29
N ALA A 101 -2.04 -15.90 1.53
CA ALA A 101 -2.71 -17.09 1.02
C ALA A 101 -1.80 -17.89 0.07
N PHE A 102 -0.97 -17.22 -0.73
CA PHE A 102 0.02 -17.88 -1.59
C PHE A 102 1.09 -18.62 -0.78
N ALA A 103 1.66 -17.97 0.24
CA ALA A 103 2.65 -18.59 1.12
C ALA A 103 2.06 -19.79 1.88
N LYS A 104 0.81 -19.67 2.33
CA LYS A 104 0.06 -20.78 2.94
C LYS A 104 -0.12 -21.95 1.98
N LYS A 105 -0.52 -21.70 0.73
CA LYS A 105 -0.68 -22.74 -0.30
C LYS A 105 0.62 -23.52 -0.57
N LEU A 106 1.78 -22.91 -0.31
CA LEU A 106 3.08 -23.56 -0.38
C LEU A 106 3.46 -24.36 0.88
N GLY A 107 2.59 -24.40 1.89
CA GLY A 107 2.81 -25.13 3.15
C GLY A 107 3.47 -24.30 4.25
N TYR A 108 3.65 -22.99 4.06
CA TYR A 108 4.38 -22.14 5.01
C TYR A 108 3.49 -21.33 5.98
N GLY A 109 2.20 -21.66 6.11
CA GLY A 109 1.24 -20.89 6.93
C GLY A 109 1.67 -20.70 8.39
N ALA A 110 1.97 -21.78 9.10
CA ALA A 110 2.42 -21.75 10.49
C ALA A 110 3.74 -20.98 10.68
N ALA A 111 4.71 -21.19 9.79
CA ALA A 111 6.01 -20.49 9.82
C ALA A 111 5.87 -19.00 9.51
N LEU A 112 4.97 -18.63 8.60
CA LEU A 112 4.66 -17.23 8.27
C LEU A 112 4.04 -16.53 9.47
N ARG A 113 3.07 -17.16 10.15
CA ARG A 113 2.45 -16.64 11.37
C ARG A 113 3.49 -16.34 12.46
N ALA A 114 4.40 -17.27 12.72
CA ALA A 114 5.49 -17.06 13.68
C ALA A 114 6.42 -15.91 13.26
N GLY A 115 6.77 -15.84 11.98
CA GLY A 115 7.60 -14.76 11.42
C GLY A 115 6.94 -13.38 11.54
N LEU A 116 5.64 -13.27 11.23
CA LEU A 116 4.88 -12.01 11.30
C LEU A 116 4.78 -11.49 12.73
N VAL A 117 4.52 -12.35 13.72
CA VAL A 117 4.49 -11.96 15.13
C VAL A 117 5.83 -11.39 15.57
N LYS A 118 6.94 -12.06 15.25
CA LYS A 118 8.29 -11.59 15.60
C LYS A 118 8.64 -10.27 14.92
N LEU A 119 8.31 -10.14 13.63
CA LEU A 119 8.52 -8.89 12.90
C LEU A 119 7.75 -7.73 13.53
N GLN A 120 6.53 -7.98 13.99
CA GLN A 120 5.71 -6.98 14.68
C GLN A 120 6.31 -6.59 16.04
N GLU A 121 6.74 -7.56 16.84
CA GLU A 121 7.38 -7.34 18.14
C GLU A 121 8.65 -6.48 18.00
N GLU A 122 9.51 -6.81 17.03
CA GLU A 122 10.75 -6.06 16.81
C GLU A 122 10.52 -4.65 16.27
N ASN A 123 9.44 -4.44 15.52
CA ASN A 123 9.09 -3.13 15.00
C ASN A 123 8.33 -2.26 16.01
N LEU A 124 7.95 -2.81 17.17
CA LEU A 124 7.11 -2.15 18.19
C LEU A 124 5.82 -1.55 17.59
N SER A 125 5.30 -2.21 16.55
CA SER A 125 4.17 -1.74 15.78
C SER A 125 2.86 -1.97 16.54
N ALA A 126 1.89 -1.06 16.37
CA ALA A 126 0.58 -1.15 17.01
C ALA A 126 -0.12 -2.47 16.63
N MET A 127 -0.46 -3.30 17.64
CA MET A 127 -1.11 -4.59 17.43
C MET A 127 -2.62 -4.47 17.18
N ASN A 128 -3.27 -3.51 17.85
CA ASN A 128 -4.71 -3.26 17.71
C ASN A 128 -4.91 -1.80 17.36
N ALA A 129 -5.06 -1.52 16.07
CA ALA A 129 -5.37 -0.19 15.56
C ALA A 129 -6.86 -0.10 15.26
N ASP A 130 -7.43 1.11 15.45
CA ASP A 130 -8.81 1.38 15.06
C ASP A 130 -9.04 1.03 13.57
N PRO A 131 -10.15 0.37 13.20
CA PRO A 131 -10.40 -0.07 11.82
C PRO A 131 -10.43 1.06 10.80
N TRP A 132 -10.93 2.24 11.15
CA TRP A 132 -10.98 3.39 10.25
C TRP A 132 -9.62 4.03 10.10
N TYR A 133 -8.91 4.16 11.22
CA TYR A 133 -7.54 4.64 11.21
C TYR A 133 -6.62 3.74 10.38
N SER A 134 -6.71 2.42 10.57
CA SER A 134 -5.89 1.45 9.84
C SER A 134 -6.24 1.42 8.35
N ALA A 135 -7.53 1.48 8.01
CA ALA A 135 -7.96 1.54 6.61
C ALA A 135 -7.44 2.77 5.87
N TYR A 136 -7.35 3.91 6.57
CA TYR A 136 -6.88 5.14 5.97
C TYR A 136 -5.36 5.28 5.94
N HIS A 137 -4.68 4.97 7.05
CA HIS A 137 -3.26 5.28 7.21
C HIS A 137 -2.32 4.10 6.91
N TYR A 138 -2.75 2.86 7.06
CA TYR A 138 -1.85 1.72 6.95
C TYR A 138 -1.87 1.13 5.54
N SER A 139 -0.67 0.98 4.96
CA SER A 139 -0.50 0.25 3.69
C SER A 139 -0.64 -1.25 3.85
N HIS A 140 -0.43 -1.77 5.07
CA HIS A 140 -0.58 -3.18 5.42
C HIS A 140 -1.74 -3.36 6.41
N PRO A 141 -2.51 -4.45 6.32
CA PRO A 141 -3.51 -4.77 7.34
C PRO A 141 -2.83 -4.98 8.70
N PRO A 142 -3.51 -4.65 9.82
CA PRO A 142 -3.06 -5.01 11.16
C PRO A 142 -2.70 -6.50 11.28
N LEU A 143 -1.72 -6.82 12.12
CA LEU A 143 -1.25 -8.19 12.32
C LEU A 143 -2.40 -9.15 12.64
N VAL A 144 -3.31 -8.74 13.52
CA VAL A 144 -4.45 -9.56 13.95
C VAL A 144 -5.30 -10.01 12.75
N GLU A 145 -5.57 -9.11 11.79
CA GLU A 145 -6.35 -9.45 10.59
C GLU A 145 -5.63 -10.47 9.71
N ARG A 146 -4.31 -10.32 9.54
CA ARG A 146 -3.49 -11.25 8.74
C ARG A 146 -3.44 -12.64 9.38
N LEU A 147 -3.22 -12.71 10.69
CA LEU A 147 -3.21 -13.98 11.41
C LEU A 147 -4.57 -14.69 11.33
N SER A 148 -5.68 -13.95 11.51
CA SER A 148 -7.01 -14.53 11.36
C SER A 148 -7.26 -15.08 9.95
N ALA A 149 -6.80 -14.39 8.90
CA ALA A 149 -6.94 -14.88 7.52
C ALA A 149 -6.12 -16.15 7.24
N ILE A 150 -4.91 -16.24 7.82
CA ILE A 150 -4.08 -17.45 7.74
C ILE A 150 -4.77 -18.62 8.47
N ASP A 151 -5.27 -18.39 9.68
CA ASP A 151 -5.91 -19.43 10.52
C ASP A 151 -7.27 -19.91 9.94
N GLU A 152 -8.10 -19.01 9.41
CA GLU A 152 -9.40 -19.37 8.81
C GLU A 152 -9.27 -20.27 7.58
N SER A 153 -8.20 -20.07 6.81
CA SER A 153 -7.96 -20.86 5.61
C SER A 153 -7.42 -22.26 5.93
N GLU A 154 -6.82 -22.50 7.10
CA GLU A 154 -6.43 -23.86 7.55
C GLU A 154 -7.67 -24.73 7.78
N LYS A 155 -8.71 -24.17 8.42
CA LYS A 155 -9.96 -24.89 8.71
C LYS A 155 -10.80 -25.30 7.48
N LYS A 156 -10.47 -24.82 6.28
CA LYS A 156 -11.18 -25.17 5.03
C LYS A 156 -10.49 -26.28 4.24
N GLU A 157 -9.25 -26.63 4.60
CA GLU A 157 -8.47 -27.68 3.94
C GLU A 157 -8.51 -29.02 4.72
N ASP A 158 -9.13 -29.02 5.91
CA ASP A 158 -9.54 -30.19 6.71
C ASP A 158 -11.02 -30.54 6.47
#